data_AF-F9ELZ9-F1
#
_entry.id   AF-F9ELZ9-F1
#
_cell.length_a   1.000
_cell.length_b   1.000
_cell.length_c   1.000
_cell.angle_alpha   90.00
_cell.angle_beta   90.00
_cell.angle_gamma   90.00
#
_symmetry.space_group_name_H-M   'P 1'
#
loop_
_entity.id
_entity.type
_entity.pdbx_description
1 polymer ?
#
loop_
_entity_poly.entity_id
_entity_poly.type
_entity_poly.pdbx_seq_one_letter_code
_entity_poly.pdbx_strand_id
1 'polypeptide(L)'
;MIEYVFDEYGYDNVFVVCTKAYPLMDTLIKKLKKAGIEEVRLAPFMFVAGEHAKNDMAVTYKKELEENGFKVNQVILKGLGEFDAIQNIFLNHLKRAIEKDDEDIADFKKEYSEKYL
;
A
#
# COMPACT_ATOMS: atom_id res chain seq x y z
N MET A 1 -8.85 -3.78 -3.40
CA MET A 1 -9.02 -3.41 -1.98
C MET A 1 -8.39 -2.06 -1.66
N ILE A 2 -7.16 -1.73 -2.09
CA ILE A 2 -6.63 -0.34 -2.03
C ILE A 2 -6.69 0.39 -3.38
N GLU A 3 -6.49 -0.30 -4.50
CA GLU A 3 -6.62 0.26 -5.86
C GLU A 3 -7.99 0.94 -6.08
N TYR A 4 -9.05 0.33 -5.54
CA TYR A 4 -10.41 0.90 -5.56
C TYR A 4 -10.53 2.22 -4.78
N VAL A 5 -9.78 2.37 -3.69
CA VAL A 5 -9.76 3.63 -2.93
C VAL A 5 -9.08 4.72 -3.76
N PHE A 6 -8.03 4.41 -4.51
CA PHE A 6 -7.43 5.39 -5.42
C PHE A 6 -8.44 5.84 -6.50
N ASP A 7 -9.15 4.88 -7.11
CA ASP A 7 -10.20 5.16 -8.09
C ASP A 7 -11.33 6.05 -7.53
N GLU A 8 -11.84 5.75 -6.33
CA GLU A 8 -12.87 6.57 -5.67
C GLU A 8 -12.42 8.02 -5.39
N TYR A 9 -11.12 8.23 -5.21
CA TYR A 9 -10.53 9.57 -5.02
C TYR A 9 -10.10 10.23 -6.34
N GLY A 10 -10.45 9.63 -7.50
CA GLY A 10 -10.19 10.17 -8.83
C GLY A 10 -8.80 9.87 -9.39
N TYR A 11 -8.09 8.89 -8.82
CA TYR A 11 -6.78 8.43 -9.29
C TYR A 11 -6.91 7.11 -10.07
N ASP A 12 -7.41 7.19 -11.30
CA ASP A 12 -7.60 6.06 -12.22
C ASP A 12 -6.31 5.51 -12.83
N ASN A 13 -5.18 6.17 -12.56
CA ASN A 13 -3.85 5.83 -13.05
C ASN A 13 -2.97 5.09 -12.02
N VAL A 14 -3.54 4.65 -10.91
CA VAL A 14 -2.82 3.89 -9.88
C VAL A 14 -3.23 2.42 -9.94
N PHE A 15 -2.24 1.55 -10.10
CA PHE A 15 -2.43 0.11 -10.12
C PHE A 15 -1.56 -0.54 -9.04
N VAL A 16 -2.05 -1.63 -8.45
CA VAL A 16 -1.34 -2.31 -7.37
C VAL A 16 -1.00 -3.74 -7.76
N VAL A 17 0.19 -4.18 -7.34
CA VAL A 17 0.66 -5.56 -7.44
C VAL A 17 1.27 -5.98 -6.11
N CYS A 18 1.07 -7.23 -5.74
CA CYS A 18 1.58 -7.82 -4.50
C CYS A 18 2.63 -8.89 -4.84
N THR A 19 3.68 -8.99 -4.02
CA THR A 19 4.78 -9.96 -4.21
C THR A 19 4.39 -11.39 -3.91
N LYS A 20 3.52 -11.61 -2.93
CA LYS A 20 3.19 -12.94 -2.40
C LYS A 20 1.69 -13.24 -2.41
N ALA A 21 0.87 -12.34 -2.94
CA ALA A 21 -0.60 -12.45 -2.91
C ALA A 21 -1.23 -11.79 -4.13
N TYR A 22 -2.54 -11.88 -4.26
CA TYR A 22 -3.29 -11.15 -5.28
C TYR A 22 -3.35 -9.64 -4.93
N PRO A 23 -3.33 -8.73 -5.92
CA PRO A 23 -3.15 -8.94 -7.36
C PRO A 23 -1.72 -9.33 -7.77
N LEU A 24 -1.61 -10.32 -8.68
CA LEU A 24 -0.34 -10.80 -9.26
C LEU A 24 0.05 -10.02 -10.52
N MET A 25 1.32 -10.12 -10.94
CA MET A 25 1.87 -9.38 -12.08
C MET A 25 1.12 -9.63 -13.39
N ASP A 26 0.76 -10.88 -13.71
CA ASP A 26 -0.07 -11.20 -14.89
C ASP A 26 -1.40 -10.45 -14.92
N THR A 27 -2.01 -10.25 -13.74
CA THR A 27 -3.26 -9.49 -13.63
C THR A 27 -3.00 -8.00 -13.86
N LEU A 28 -1.90 -7.47 -13.31
CA LEU A 28 -1.49 -6.09 -13.55
C LEU A 28 -1.27 -5.84 -15.04
N ILE A 29 -0.49 -6.68 -15.73
CA ILE A 29 -0.20 -6.55 -17.17
C ILE A 29 -1.49 -6.51 -17.98
N LYS A 30 -2.46 -7.39 -17.71
CA LYS A 30 -3.76 -7.41 -18.40
C LYS A 30 -4.53 -6.11 -18.16
N LYS A 31 -4.54 -5.59 -16.93
CA LYS A 31 -5.20 -4.31 -16.60
C LYS A 31 -4.54 -3.14 -17.33
N LEU A 32 -3.22 -3.05 -17.30
CA LEU A 32 -2.46 -1.99 -17.98
C LEU A 32 -2.72 -1.99 -19.50
N LYS A 33 -2.70 -3.17 -20.14
CA LYS A 33 -3.04 -3.31 -21.58
C LYS A 33 -4.47 -2.88 -21.87
N LYS A 34 -5.43 -3.30 -21.04
CA LYS A 34 -6.85 -2.92 -21.19
C LYS A 34 -7.06 -1.41 -21.04
N ALA A 35 -6.29 -0.77 -20.16
CA ALA A 35 -6.32 0.68 -19.94
C ALA A 35 -5.54 1.48 -21.00
N GLY A 36 -4.87 0.82 -21.96
CA GLY A 36 -4.08 1.49 -22.99
C GLY A 36 -2.84 2.21 -22.43
N ILE A 37 -2.31 1.75 -21.29
CA ILE A 37 -1.12 2.32 -20.67
C ILE A 37 0.11 1.77 -21.37
N GLU A 38 1.05 2.65 -21.73
CA GLU A 38 2.32 2.28 -22.38
C GLU A 38 3.53 2.57 -21.48
N GLU A 39 3.43 3.56 -20.60
CA GLU A 39 4.51 3.99 -19.72
C GLU A 39 4.09 3.90 -18.26
N VAL A 40 4.99 3.42 -17.40
CA VAL A 40 4.72 3.21 -15.97
C VAL A 40 5.84 3.75 -15.09
N ARG A 41 5.47 4.08 -13.85
CA ARG A 41 6.42 4.35 -12.76
C ARG A 41 6.17 3.34 -11.64
N LEU A 42 7.25 2.80 -11.10
CA LEU A 42 7.19 1.84 -9.99
C LEU A 42 7.49 2.55 -8.68
N ALA A 43 6.63 2.35 -7.69
CA ALA A 43 6.82 2.85 -6.33
C ALA A 43 6.41 1.78 -5.31
N PRO A 44 7.15 1.60 -4.21
CA PRO A 44 6.84 0.58 -3.22
C PRO A 44 5.69 1.05 -2.33
N PHE A 45 4.65 0.21 -2.22
CA PHE A 45 3.61 0.38 -1.21
C PHE A 45 4.02 -0.34 0.09
N MET A 46 5.19 0.03 0.63
CA MET A 46 5.81 -0.56 1.82
C MET A 46 6.40 0.55 2.68
N PHE A 47 6.44 0.36 4.01
CA PHE A 47 6.94 1.39 4.93
C PHE A 47 8.41 1.75 4.67
N VAL A 48 9.25 0.76 4.38
CA VAL A 48 10.67 0.94 4.00
C VAL A 48 10.90 0.33 2.62
N ALA A 49 11.72 1.00 1.79
CA ALA A 49 12.20 0.47 0.52
C ALA A 49 13.38 -0.50 0.71
N GLY A 50 13.10 -1.64 1.37
CA GLY A 50 14.07 -2.69 1.67
C GLY A 50 14.32 -3.67 0.51
N GLU A 51 14.73 -4.89 0.82
CA GLU A 51 15.13 -5.91 -0.16
C GLU A 51 14.06 -6.20 -1.22
N HIS A 52 12.79 -6.34 -0.79
CA HIS A 52 11.68 -6.57 -1.72
C HIS A 52 11.49 -5.41 -2.72
N ALA A 53 11.75 -4.15 -2.31
CA ALA A 53 11.68 -3.01 -3.23
C ALA A 53 12.88 -3.01 -4.21
N LYS A 54 14.07 -3.37 -3.72
CA LYS A 54 15.30 -3.34 -4.51
C LYS A 54 15.40 -4.50 -5.52
N ASN A 55 15.00 -5.70 -5.14
CA ASN A 55 15.14 -6.87 -6.00
C ASN A 55 13.84 -7.19 -6.72
N ASP A 56 12.74 -7.34 -6.00
CA ASP A 56 11.49 -7.77 -6.63
C ASP A 56 10.98 -6.65 -7.53
N MET A 57 10.87 -5.42 -7.02
CA MET A 57 10.32 -4.32 -7.80
C MET A 57 11.32 -3.71 -8.81
N ALA A 58 12.53 -3.32 -8.37
CA ALA A 58 13.45 -2.60 -9.25
C ALA A 58 14.15 -3.48 -10.30
N VAL A 59 14.25 -4.79 -10.06
CA VAL A 59 14.86 -5.74 -11.01
C VAL A 59 13.80 -6.61 -11.65
N THR A 60 13.06 -7.41 -10.88
CA THR A 60 12.16 -8.44 -11.43
C THR A 60 10.96 -7.82 -12.13
N TYR A 61 10.22 -6.94 -11.46
CA TYR A 61 9.00 -6.32 -12.02
C TYR A 61 9.30 -5.34 -13.12
N LYS A 62 10.38 -4.57 -12.97
CA LYS A 62 10.86 -3.71 -14.05
C LYS A 62 11.08 -4.53 -15.32
N LYS A 63 11.85 -5.61 -15.23
CA LYS A 63 12.16 -6.49 -16.36
C LYS A 63 10.89 -7.10 -16.96
N GLU A 64 10.00 -7.63 -16.13
CA GLU A 64 8.77 -8.28 -16.59
C GLU A 64 7.82 -7.32 -17.32
N LEU A 65 7.75 -6.06 -16.86
CA LEU A 65 6.98 -5.01 -17.55
C LEU A 65 7.63 -4.61 -18.88
N GLU A 66 8.95 -4.44 -18.92
CA GLU A 66 9.69 -4.12 -20.15
C GLU A 66 9.55 -5.24 -21.19
N GLU A 67 9.66 -6.51 -20.79
CA GLU A 67 9.43 -7.68 -21.65
C GLU A 67 7.99 -7.76 -22.19
N ASN A 68 7.02 -7.18 -21.48
CA ASN A 68 5.62 -7.10 -21.89
C ASN A 68 5.27 -5.86 -22.72
N GLY A 69 6.26 -5.04 -23.07
CA GLY A 69 6.12 -3.89 -23.96
C GLY A 69 5.81 -2.57 -23.26
N PHE A 70 5.91 -2.50 -21.92
CA PHE A 70 5.76 -1.25 -21.19
C PHE A 70 7.11 -0.56 -20.98
N LYS A 71 7.11 0.76 -21.04
CA LYS A 71 8.30 1.55 -20.70
C LYS A 71 8.29 1.92 -19.23
N VAL A 72 9.27 1.43 -18.47
CA VAL A 72 9.43 1.78 -17.06
C VAL A 72 10.28 3.04 -16.95
N ASN A 73 9.61 4.20 -16.91
CA ASN A 73 10.27 5.51 -16.88
C ASN A 73 11.06 5.75 -15.60
N GLN A 74 10.59 5.20 -14.48
CA GLN A 74 11.17 5.45 -13.18
C GLN A 74 10.88 4.31 -12.21
N VAL A 75 11.88 3.99 -11.39
CA VAL A 75 11.70 3.18 -10.17
C VAL A 75 12.03 4.07 -8.98
N ILE A 76 11.02 4.35 -8.16
CA ILE A 76 11.11 5.18 -6.97
C ILE A 76 11.46 4.24 -5.81
N LEU A 77 12.67 4.36 -5.26
CA LEU A 77 13.11 3.59 -4.09
C LEU A 77 12.94 4.40 -2.80
N LYS A 78 11.71 4.89 -2.58
CA LYS A 78 11.32 5.67 -1.40
C LYS A 78 10.19 4.95 -0.67
N GLY A 79 10.41 4.59 0.59
CA GLY A 79 9.39 3.94 1.42
C GLY A 79 8.30 4.92 1.86
N LEU A 80 7.11 4.40 2.20
CA LEU A 80 5.99 5.21 2.69
C LEU A 80 6.35 5.98 3.98
N GLY A 81 7.23 5.42 4.82
CA GLY A 81 7.67 6.06 6.06
C GLY A 81 8.50 7.33 5.87
N GLU A 82 8.96 7.60 4.65
CA GLU A 82 9.72 8.81 4.32
C GLU A 82 8.82 9.99 3.88
N PHE A 83 7.49 9.84 3.96
CA PHE A 83 6.53 10.90 3.68
C PHE A 83 5.87 11.40 4.97
N ASP A 84 5.98 12.69 5.25
CA ASP A 84 5.44 13.31 6.47
C ASP A 84 3.95 13.02 6.67
N ALA A 85 3.16 13.01 5.59
CA ALA A 85 1.74 12.66 5.64
C ALA A 85 1.50 11.24 6.19
N ILE A 86 2.33 10.27 5.80
CA ILE A 86 2.24 8.90 6.31
C ILE A 86 2.75 8.83 7.75
N GLN A 87 3.86 9.50 8.07
CA GLN A 87 4.35 9.57 9.45
C GLN A 87 3.27 10.13 10.38
N ASN A 88 2.57 11.18 9.97
CA ASN A 88 1.46 11.76 10.72
C ASN A 88 0.30 10.79 10.93
N ILE A 89 -0.01 9.91 9.97
CA ILE A 89 -1.01 8.85 10.16
C ILE A 89 -0.57 7.90 11.29
N PHE A 90 0.69 7.44 11.29
CA PHE A 90 1.22 6.59 12.35
C PHE A 90 1.27 7.30 13.72
N LEU A 91 1.67 8.58 13.75
CA LEU A 91 1.66 9.39 14.98
C LEU A 91 0.24 9.56 15.52
N ASN A 92 -0.75 9.77 14.65
CA ASN A 92 -2.15 9.85 15.07
C ASN A 92 -2.66 8.52 15.61
N HIS A 93 -2.29 7.39 15.00
CA HIS A 93 -2.61 6.06 15.55
C HIS A 93 -1.96 5.85 16.92
N LEU A 94 -0.70 6.28 17.09
CA LEU A 94 0.01 6.18 18.36
C LEU A 94 -0.65 7.03 19.45
N LYS A 95 -0.99 8.29 19.16
CA LYS A 95 -1.72 9.16 20.10
C LYS A 95 -3.03 8.51 20.55
N ARG A 96 -3.83 8.02 19.59
CA ARG A 96 -5.09 7.33 19.88
C ARG A 96 -4.90 6.04 20.69
N ALA A 97 -3.78 5.34 20.52
CA ALA A 97 -3.48 4.14 21.29
C ALA A 97 -3.11 4.49 22.75
N ILE A 98 -2.33 5.55 22.95
CA ILE A 98 -1.96 6.08 24.27
C ILE A 98 -3.20 6.62 25.00
N GLU A 99 -4.01 7.42 24.33
CA GLU A 99 -5.28 7.96 24.89
C GLU A 99 -6.27 6.85 25.24
N LYS A 100 -6.24 5.73 24.52
CA LYS A 100 -7.08 4.55 24.82
C LYS A 100 -6.69 3.80 26.09
N ASP A 101 -5.43 3.89 26.52
CA ASP A 101 -5.01 3.31 27.81
C ASP A 101 -5.54 4.14 29.00
N ASP A 102 -5.92 5.40 28.77
CA ASP A 102 -6.49 6.30 29.78
C ASP A 102 -8.03 6.28 29.85
N GLU A 103 -8.72 5.82 28.79
CA GLU A 103 -10.17 5.50 28.83
C GLU A 103 -10.40 4.13 29.48
N ASP A 104 -10.29 4.16 30.81
CA ASP A 104 -10.73 3.22 31.84
C ASP A 104 -11.01 1.77 31.39
N ILE A 105 -9.99 0.91 31.54
CA ILE A 105 -10.15 -0.56 31.61
C ILE A 105 -11.29 -0.94 32.59
N ALA A 106 -11.58 -0.12 33.60
CA ALA A 106 -12.72 -0.30 34.49
C ALA A 106 -14.06 -0.13 33.76
N ASP A 107 -14.20 0.86 32.91
CA ASP A 107 -15.42 1.11 32.12
C ASP A 107 -15.63 0.01 31.08
N PHE A 108 -14.57 -0.41 30.37
CA PHE A 108 -14.64 -1.55 29.45
C PHE A 108 -15.03 -2.85 30.16
N LYS A 109 -14.44 -3.16 31.33
CA LYS A 109 -14.80 -4.36 32.11
C LYS A 109 -16.22 -4.31 32.63
N LYS A 110 -16.70 -3.13 33.04
CA LYS A 110 -18.06 -2.92 33.52
C LYS A 110 -19.08 -3.13 32.40
N GLU A 111 -18.87 -2.48 31.25
CA GLU A 111 -19.77 -2.56 30.11
C GLU A 111 -19.83 -3.98 29.52
N TYR A 112 -18.70 -4.69 29.48
CA TYR A 112 -18.65 -6.08 29.02
C TYR A 112 -19.33 -7.05 30.00
N SER A 113 -19.19 -6.83 31.31
CA SER A 113 -19.84 -7.68 32.32
C SER A 113 -21.35 -7.46 32.30
N GLU A 114 -21.84 -6.22 32.27
CA GLU A 114 -23.27 -5.92 32.22
C GLU A 114 -23.97 -6.41 30.94
N LYS A 115 -23.21 -6.56 29.84
CA LYS A 115 -23.76 -6.98 28.55
C LYS A 115 -23.83 -8.50 28.36
N TYR A 116 -23.00 -9.27 29.07
CA TYR A 116 -22.82 -10.70 28.82
C TYR A 116 -22.89 -11.60 30.07
N LEU A 117 -23.01 -11.03 31.28
CA LEU A 117 -23.31 -11.72 32.54
C LEU A 117 -24.66 -11.21 33.10
#